data_AF-A0A256WCA9-F1
#
_entry.id   AF-A0A256WCA9-F1
#
_cell.length_a   1.000
_cell.length_b   1.000
_cell.length_c   1.000
_cell.angle_alpha   90.00
_cell.angle_beta   90.00
_cell.angle_gamma   90.00
#
_symmetry.space_group_name_H-M   'P 1'
#
loop_
_entity.id
_entity.type
_entity.pdbx_description
1 polymer ?
#
loop_
_entity_poly.entity_id
_entity_poly.type
_entity_poly.pdbx_seq_one_letter_code
_entity_poly.pdbx_strand_id
1 'polypeptide(L)'
;MCNKIYWRGTDGGKILKVDGTSGFNALHTAIQVTDRTYRNIEKYSYFWTSSTQMDNAWRRTLEVNHHDIYRGYVNTKYGFSVRCISD
;
A
#
# COMPACT_ATOMS: atom_id res chain seq x y z
N MET A 1 -13.69 -13.47 -11.66
CA MET A 1 -13.36 -13.53 -10.22
C MET A 1 -12.23 -12.55 -9.90
N CYS A 2 -12.50 -11.27 -9.61
CA CYS A 2 -11.42 -10.25 -9.57
C CYS A 2 -11.52 -9.23 -8.41
N ASN A 3 -12.14 -9.58 -7.28
CA ASN A 3 -12.29 -8.68 -6.12
C ASN A 3 -11.88 -9.33 -4.79
N LYS A 4 -10.89 -10.23 -4.79
CA LYS A 4 -10.38 -10.84 -3.55
C LYS A 4 -9.38 -9.92 -2.83
N ILE A 5 -9.43 -9.98 -1.50
CA ILE A 5 -8.43 -9.41 -0.57
C ILE A 5 -7.40 -10.50 -0.31
N TYR A 6 -6.13 -10.28 -0.65
CA TYR A 6 -5.06 -11.26 -0.48
C TYR A 6 -3.67 -10.66 -0.78
N TRP A 7 -2.63 -11.37 -0.35
CA TRP A 7 -1.25 -11.17 -0.78
C TRP A 7 -1.08 -11.60 -2.23
N ARG A 8 -0.51 -10.73 -3.08
CA ARG A 8 -0.32 -10.97 -4.51
C ARG A 8 1.15 -10.88 -4.89
N GLY A 9 1.55 -11.76 -5.80
CA GLY A 9 2.91 -11.83 -6.33
C GLY A 9 3.73 -12.89 -5.62
N THR A 10 5.04 -12.83 -5.87
CA THR A 10 6.07 -13.68 -5.24
C THR A 10 7.13 -12.84 -4.52
N ASP A 11 7.47 -11.69 -5.11
CA ASP A 11 8.54 -10.81 -4.65
C ASP A 11 8.28 -9.33 -4.94
N GLY A 12 7.08 -8.98 -5.44
CA GLY A 12 6.75 -7.61 -5.82
C GLY A 12 6.89 -6.62 -4.66
N GLY A 13 6.62 -7.04 -3.43
CA GLY A 13 6.86 -6.23 -2.25
C GLY A 13 8.33 -6.08 -1.91
N LYS A 14 9.14 -7.13 -2.10
CA LYS A 14 10.60 -7.08 -1.93
C LYS A 14 11.25 -6.13 -2.93
N ILE A 15 10.86 -6.20 -4.20
CA ILE A 15 11.42 -5.39 -5.29
C ILE A 15 11.11 -3.88 -5.13
N LEU A 16 9.98 -3.54 -4.51
CA LEU A 16 9.50 -2.17 -4.36
C LEU A 16 10.02 -1.44 -3.11
N LYS A 17 10.51 -2.16 -2.11
CA LYS A 17 11.05 -1.59 -0.86
C LYS A 17 12.44 -0.96 -1.08
N VAL A 18 12.92 -0.27 -0.04
CA VAL A 18 14.34 0.08 0.11
C VAL A 18 15.18 -1.21 -0.07
N ASP A 19 16.30 -1.08 -0.77
CA ASP A 19 17.20 -2.18 -1.20
C ASP A 19 16.59 -3.15 -2.24
N GLY A 20 15.38 -2.85 -2.73
CA GLY A 20 14.76 -3.55 -3.85
C GLY A 20 15.32 -3.11 -5.20
N THR A 21 15.07 -3.91 -6.25
CA THR A 21 15.65 -3.68 -7.59
C THR A 21 14.85 -2.70 -8.47
N SER A 22 13.68 -2.23 -8.03
CA SER A 22 12.84 -1.33 -8.85
C SER A 22 13.30 0.13 -8.84
N GLY A 23 14.17 0.52 -7.91
CA GLY A 23 14.51 1.92 -7.65
C GLY A 23 13.35 2.74 -7.03
N PHE A 24 12.22 2.12 -6.70
CA PHE A 24 11.09 2.82 -6.07
C PHE A 24 11.38 3.21 -4.62
N ASN A 25 12.17 2.41 -3.89
CA ASN A 25 12.58 2.68 -2.52
C ASN A 25 11.41 3.07 -1.60
N ALA A 26 10.34 2.26 -1.61
CA ALA A 26 9.19 2.51 -0.77
C ALA A 26 9.60 2.57 0.70
N LEU A 27 9.52 3.76 1.29
CA LEU A 27 9.77 3.98 2.70
C LEU A 27 8.55 3.50 3.51
N HIS A 28 8.81 2.78 4.60
CA HIS A 28 7.79 2.39 5.58
C HIS A 28 7.43 3.58 6.45
N THR A 29 6.73 4.55 5.86
CA THR A 29 6.28 5.75 6.57
C THR A 29 5.02 5.47 7.38
N ALA A 30 4.83 6.24 8.43
CA ALA A 30 3.58 6.24 9.18
C ALA A 30 2.36 6.50 8.27
N ILE A 31 1.21 5.94 8.62
CA ILE A 31 -0.09 6.33 8.04
C ILE A 31 -0.73 7.41 8.91
N GLN A 32 -1.30 8.45 8.29
CA GLN A 32 -2.28 9.30 8.97
C GLN A 32 -3.67 8.66 8.93
N VAL A 33 -4.19 8.27 10.11
CA VAL A 33 -5.57 7.77 10.23
C VAL A 33 -6.55 8.92 10.50
N THR A 34 -7.85 8.63 10.48
CA THR A 34 -8.97 9.60 10.57
C THR A 34 -8.86 10.66 11.67
N ASP A 35 -8.17 10.35 12.76
CA ASP A 35 -8.04 11.25 13.93
C ASP A 35 -6.70 12.01 13.95
N ARG A 36 -6.06 12.20 12.78
CA ARG A 36 -4.71 12.79 12.62
C ARG A 36 -3.61 12.06 13.42
N THR A 37 -3.90 10.84 13.87
CA THR A 37 -2.92 9.99 14.55
C THR A 37 -2.11 9.19 13.54
N TYR A 38 -0.86 8.90 13.91
CA TYR A 38 0.05 8.12 13.09
C TYR A 38 0.11 6.68 13.60
N ARG A 39 -0.11 5.70 12.72
CA ARG A 39 -0.04 4.27 13.05
C ARG A 39 0.88 3.53 12.09
N ASN A 40 1.33 2.35 12.50
CA ASN A 40 2.08 1.41 11.66
C ASN A 40 3.41 1.95 11.13
N ILE A 41 4.02 2.87 11.88
CA ILE A 41 5.34 3.46 11.65
C ILE A 41 6.35 2.32 11.44
N GLU A 42 7.17 2.41 10.38
CA GLU A 42 8.24 1.46 10.02
C GLU A 42 7.80 0.02 9.69
N LYS A 43 6.53 -0.33 9.83
CA LYS A 43 6.04 -1.69 9.56
C LYS A 43 5.38 -1.83 8.19
N TYR A 44 4.73 -0.77 7.71
CA TYR A 44 3.90 -0.86 6.52
C TYR A 44 3.93 0.42 5.68
N SER A 45 3.85 0.29 4.36
CA SER A 45 3.63 1.39 3.41
C SER A 45 2.30 1.19 2.70
N TYR A 46 1.51 2.26 2.56
CA TYR A 46 0.15 2.19 2.02
C TYR A 46 0.03 3.10 0.80
N PHE A 47 -0.55 2.55 -0.26
CA PHE A 47 -0.74 3.25 -1.52
C PHE A 47 -2.18 3.14 -1.97
N TRP A 48 -2.80 4.27 -2.26
CA TRP A 48 -4.10 4.28 -2.93
C TRP A 48 -3.96 3.74 -4.36
N THR A 49 -5.01 3.09 -4.83
CA THR A 49 -5.18 2.77 -6.25
C THR A 49 -6.29 3.63 -6.84
N SER A 50 -6.34 3.76 -8.16
CA SER A 50 -7.37 4.54 -8.88
C SER A 50 -8.78 3.96 -8.76
N SER A 51 -8.94 2.76 -8.17
CA SER A 51 -10.24 2.09 -8.04
C SER A 51 -10.90 2.43 -6.71
N THR A 52 -12.02 3.15 -6.78
CA THR A 52 -12.88 3.48 -5.63
C THR A 52 -14.23 2.74 -5.73
N GLN A 53 -14.85 2.51 -4.58
CA GLN A 53 -16.18 1.93 -4.45
C GLN A 53 -16.91 2.55 -3.25
N MET A 54 -17.78 3.53 -3.53
CA MET A 54 -18.53 4.29 -2.52
C MET A 54 -17.59 4.87 -1.46
N ASP A 55 -17.78 4.51 -0.19
CA ASP A 55 -16.98 4.96 0.95
C ASP A 55 -15.65 4.23 1.10
N ASN A 56 -15.38 3.21 0.29
CA ASN A 56 -14.14 2.44 0.33
C ASN A 56 -13.33 2.64 -0.95
N ALA A 57 -12.00 2.57 -0.82
CA ALA A 57 -11.10 2.54 -1.97
C ALA A 57 -10.11 1.39 -1.84
N TRP A 58 -9.67 0.88 -2.98
CA TRP A 58 -8.65 -0.15 -3.03
C TRP A 58 -7.28 0.43 -2.70
N ARG A 59 -6.55 -0.27 -1.84
CA ARG A 59 -5.18 0.03 -1.46
C ARG A 59 -4.23 -1.13 -1.77
N ARG A 60 -2.97 -0.78 -1.96
CA ARG A 60 -1.84 -1.69 -1.91
C ARG A 60 -1.04 -1.44 -0.66
N THR A 61 -0.50 -2.52 -0.09
CA THR A 61 0.32 -2.43 1.12
C THR A 61 1.55 -3.29 1.00
N LEU A 62 2.68 -2.67 1.36
CA LEU A 62 3.95 -3.31 1.56
C LEU A 62 4.14 -3.46 3.07
N GLU A 63 4.51 -4.65 3.53
CA GLU A 63 4.81 -4.92 4.94
C GLU A 63 6.25 -5.41 5.02
N VAL A 64 6.98 -4.98 6.04
CA VAL A 64 8.44 -5.16 6.10
C VAL A 64 8.88 -6.62 5.93
N ASN A 65 8.16 -7.60 6.52
CA ASN A 65 8.54 -9.01 6.48
C ASN A 65 7.94 -9.81 5.31
N HIS A 66 6.94 -9.29 4.60
CA HIS A 66 6.37 -9.97 3.44
C HIS A 66 7.04 -9.57 2.12
N HIS A 67 7.28 -10.57 1.27
CA HIS A 67 7.77 -10.36 -0.09
C HIS A 67 6.65 -10.02 -1.09
N ASP A 68 5.40 -10.30 -0.72
CA ASP A 68 4.23 -10.06 -1.56
C ASP A 68 3.63 -8.67 -1.37
N ILE A 69 2.72 -8.28 -2.26
CA ILE A 69 1.96 -7.03 -2.14
C ILE A 69 0.54 -7.35 -1.67
N TYR A 70 0.17 -6.86 -0.50
CA TYR A 70 -1.20 -7.00 -0.03
C TYR A 70 -2.15 -6.09 -0.81
N ARG A 71 -3.32 -6.63 -1.19
CA ARG A 71 -4.43 -5.87 -1.77
C ARG A 71 -5.64 -5.96 -0.85
N GLY A 72 -6.17 -4.81 -0.47
CA GLY A 72 -7.41 -4.71 0.30
C GLY A 72 -8.16 -3.42 -0.02
N TYR A 73 -9.35 -3.24 0.52
CA TYR A 73 -10.06 -1.97 0.48
C TYR A 73 -10.22 -1.42 1.90
N VAL A 74 -10.32 -0.10 2.02
CA VAL A 74 -10.55 0.58 3.30
C VAL A 74 -11.24 1.90 3.04
N ASN A 75 -11.79 2.49 4.08
CA ASN A 75 -12.54 3.73 4.00
C ASN A 75 -11.69 4.86 3.35
N THR A 76 -12.29 5.68 2.50
CA THR A 76 -11.62 6.78 1.78
C THR A 76 -11.13 7.91 2.69
N LYS A 77 -11.53 7.94 3.97
CA LYS A 77 -11.08 8.94 4.96
C LYS A 77 -9.64 8.73 5.44
N TYR A 78 -8.96 7.65 5.07
CA TYR A 78 -7.56 7.43 5.44
C TYR A 78 -6.60 8.24 4.54
N GLY A 79 -5.53 8.78 5.13
CA GLY A 79 -4.47 9.43 4.38
C GLY A 79 -3.41 8.41 3.96
N PHE A 80 -3.47 7.94 2.71
CA PHE A 80 -2.39 7.14 2.09
C PHE A 80 -1.72 7.89 0.94
N SER A 81 -0.49 7.49 0.64
CA SER A 81 0.28 8.02 -0.48
C SER A 81 -0.37 7.64 -1.81
N VAL A 82 -0.36 8.57 -2.76
CA VAL A 82 -0.70 8.32 -4.17
C VAL A 82 0.59 8.28 -4.98
N ARG A 83 0.68 7.36 -5.96
CA ARG A 83 1.77 7.34 -6.93
C ARG A 83 1.18 7.48 -8.32
N CYS A 84 1.63 8.50 -9.05
CA CYS A 84 1.40 8.59 -10.48
C CYS A 84 2.37 7.62 -11.18
N ILE A 85 1.83 6.78 -12.05
CA ILE A 85 2.62 5.93 -12.94
C ILE A 85 2.62 6.65 -14.28
N SER A 86 3.80 7.01 -14.77
CA SER A 86 3.98 7.47 -16.15
C SER A 86 3.92 6.26 -17.09
N ASP A 87 3.14 6.39 -18.17
CA ASP A 87 3.09 5.44 -19.30
C ASP A 87 4.33 5.61 -20.19
#